data_AF-A0A0E3VXD0-F1
#
_entry.id   AF-A0A0E3VXD0-F1
#
_cell.length_a   1.000
_cell.length_b   1.000
_cell.length_c   1.000
_cell.angle_alpha   90.00
_cell.angle_beta   90.00
_cell.angle_gamma   90.00
#
_symmetry.space_group_name_H-M   'P 1'
#
loop_
_entity.id
_entity.type
_entity.pdbx_description
1 polymer ?
#
loop_
_entity_poly.entity_id
_entity_poly.type
_entity_poly.pdbx_seq_one_letter_code
_entity_poly.pdbx_strand_id
1 'polypeptide(L)'
;MASVDVAAIVDKAVAAHKGEKLEWRTSIVDLMKALDIDSSLAARKDLARELGYSGDTNDSASMNVWLHKQVMSKLAANGGKLPPEIKH
;
A
#
# COMPACT_ATOMS: atom_id res chain seq x y z
N MET A 1 6.35 -12.39 -21.82
CA MET A 1 5.40 -11.38 -21.30
C MET A 1 5.97 -10.87 -19.99
N ALA A 2 6.23 -9.57 -19.87
CA ALA A 2 6.85 -9.01 -18.68
C ALA A 2 5.86 -9.09 -17.52
N SER A 3 5.99 -10.11 -16.69
CA SER A 3 5.35 -10.18 -15.37
C SER A 3 5.76 -8.92 -14.62
N VAL A 4 4.79 -8.08 -14.33
CA VAL A 4 5.00 -6.85 -13.57
C VAL A 4 5.55 -7.24 -12.22
N ASP A 5 6.83 -6.92 -11.99
CA ASP A 5 7.52 -7.29 -10.77
C ASP A 5 7.25 -6.22 -9.70
N VAL A 6 6.06 -6.33 -9.09
CA VAL A 6 5.57 -5.40 -8.07
C VAL A 6 6.58 -5.27 -6.94
N ALA A 7 7.23 -6.38 -6.57
CA ALA A 7 8.26 -6.38 -5.55
C ALA A 7 9.43 -5.47 -5.94
N ALA A 8 9.94 -5.58 -7.16
CA ALA A 8 11.03 -4.71 -7.62
C ALA A 8 10.64 -3.23 -7.67
N ILE A 9 9.37 -2.91 -7.90
CA ILE A 9 8.89 -1.53 -7.96
C ILE A 9 8.76 -0.93 -6.56
N VAL A 10 8.16 -1.69 -5.63
CA VAL A 10 8.09 -1.25 -4.23
C VAL A 10 9.49 -1.20 -3.61
N ASP A 11 10.37 -2.17 -3.88
CA ASP A 11 11.75 -2.17 -3.38
C ASP A 11 12.53 -0.95 -3.91
N LYS A 12 12.30 -0.52 -5.16
CA LYS A 12 12.85 0.75 -5.69
C LYS A 12 12.27 1.98 -4.98
N ALA A 13 10.98 1.97 -4.66
CA ALA A 13 10.32 3.05 -3.95
C ALA A 13 10.86 3.16 -2.51
N VAL A 14 10.99 2.04 -1.79
CA VAL A 14 11.68 1.97 -0.49
C VAL A 14 13.12 2.45 -0.57
N ALA A 15 13.86 2.08 -1.61
CA ALA A 15 15.23 2.55 -1.81
C ALA A 15 15.32 4.08 -2.02
N ALA A 16 14.24 4.73 -2.48
CA ALA A 16 14.15 6.18 -2.55
C ALA A 16 14.03 6.82 -1.16
N HIS A 17 13.43 6.11 -0.19
CA HIS A 17 13.41 6.49 1.22
C HIS A 17 14.77 6.17 1.86
N LYS A 18 15.71 7.10 1.68
CA LYS A 18 17.08 6.96 2.19
C LYS A 18 17.09 6.91 3.72
N GLY A 19 17.33 5.72 4.27
CA GLY A 19 17.61 5.52 5.70
C GLY A 19 16.50 4.82 6.49
N GLU A 20 15.34 4.56 5.90
CA GLU A 20 14.27 3.79 6.55
C GLU A 20 14.20 2.37 5.98
N LYS A 21 14.34 1.38 6.87
CA LYS A 21 14.06 -0.02 6.52
C LYS A 21 12.56 -0.25 6.61
N LEU A 22 11.88 -0.08 5.49
CA LEU A 22 10.43 -0.22 5.36
C LEU A 22 10.08 -1.68 5.06
N GLU A 23 9.38 -2.36 5.98
CA GLU A 23 8.94 -3.75 5.82
C GLU A 23 7.60 -3.82 5.07
N TRP A 24 7.56 -3.26 3.86
CA TRP A 24 6.36 -3.17 3.02
C TRP A 24 5.71 -4.53 2.70
N ARG A 25 6.45 -5.64 2.84
CA ARG A 25 5.96 -7.01 2.63
C ARG A 25 4.98 -7.47 3.71
N THR A 26 5.04 -6.89 4.90
CA THR A 26 4.20 -7.28 6.05
C THR A 26 3.42 -6.10 6.62
N SER A 27 3.90 -4.87 6.43
CA SER A 27 3.32 -3.65 6.97
C SER A 27 2.73 -2.78 5.86
N ILE A 28 1.42 -2.54 5.93
CA ILE A 28 0.76 -1.57 5.04
C ILE A 28 1.30 -0.15 5.26
N VAL A 29 1.66 0.20 6.49
CA VAL A 29 2.19 1.54 6.83
C VAL A 29 3.49 1.78 6.08
N ASP A 30 4.38 0.78 6.09
CA ASP A 30 5.66 0.86 5.38
C ASP A 30 5.48 0.82 3.86
N LEU A 31 4.49 0.05 3.37
CA LEU A 31 4.12 0.07 1.96
C LEU A 31 3.61 1.45 1.53
N MET A 32 2.77 2.09 2.34
CA MET A 32 2.25 3.42 2.07
C MET A 32 3.36 4.45 2.07
N LYS A 33 4.23 4.43 3.09
CA LYS A 33 5.43 5.27 3.15
C LYS A 33 6.30 5.09 1.91
N ALA A 34 6.60 3.85 1.53
CA ALA A 34 7.43 3.54 0.37
C ALA A 34 6.91 4.22 -0.91
N LEU A 35 5.59 4.27 -1.04
CA LEU A 35 4.87 4.81 -2.18
C LEU A 35 4.56 6.31 -2.04
N ASP A 36 5.10 6.96 -1.00
CA ASP A 36 4.92 8.38 -0.69
C ASP A 36 3.45 8.75 -0.42
N ILE A 37 2.72 7.84 0.22
CA ILE A 37 1.31 8.01 0.63
C ILE A 37 1.26 8.30 2.13
N ASP A 38 0.29 9.12 2.55
CA ASP A 38 0.03 9.34 3.97
C ASP A 38 -0.33 8.00 4.66
N SER A 39 0.50 7.57 5.61
CA SER A 39 0.32 6.29 6.33
C SER A 39 -0.46 6.42 7.64
N SER A 40 -1.03 7.60 7.91
CA SER A 40 -1.85 7.87 9.08
C SER A 40 -3.08 6.96 9.14
N LEU A 41 -3.67 6.88 10.32
CA LEU A 41 -4.90 6.11 10.50
C LEU A 41 -6.05 6.68 9.65
N ALA A 42 -6.07 8.00 9.43
CA ALA A 42 -7.10 8.65 8.63
C ALA A 42 -7.02 8.21 7.17
N ALA A 43 -5.83 8.32 6.54
CA ALA A 43 -5.60 7.91 5.17
C ALA A 43 -5.88 6.41 4.96
N ARG A 44 -5.48 5.55 5.91
CA ARG A 44 -5.82 4.11 5.86
C ARG A 44 -7.34 3.86 5.88
N LYS A 45 -8.08 4.58 6.72
CA LYS A 45 -9.54 4.45 6.78
C LYS A 45 -10.22 4.95 5.52
N ASP A 46 -9.69 6.03 4.94
CA ASP A 46 -10.20 6.59 3.69
C ASP A 46 -9.96 5.62 2.53
N LEU A 47 -8.73 5.16 2.38
CA LEU A 47 -8.35 4.14 1.40
C LEU A 47 -9.16 2.85 1.57
N ALA A 48 -9.41 2.43 2.81
CA ALA A 48 -10.24 1.26 3.09
C ALA A 48 -11.67 1.49 2.59
N ARG A 49 -12.26 2.66 2.84
CA ARG A 49 -13.59 3.01 2.32
C ARG A 49 -13.62 3.07 0.80
N GLU A 50 -12.65 3.69 0.17
CA GLU A 50 -12.55 3.80 -1.30
C GLU A 50 -12.46 2.43 -1.96
N LEU A 51 -11.70 1.52 -1.34
CA LEU A 51 -11.56 0.14 -1.80
C LEU A 51 -12.76 -0.75 -1.44
N GLY A 52 -13.75 -0.23 -0.70
CA GLY A 52 -14.95 -0.96 -0.31
C GLY A 52 -14.77 -1.93 0.86
N TYR A 53 -13.85 -1.64 1.78
CA TYR A 53 -13.69 -2.41 3.01
C TYR A 53 -14.97 -2.37 3.85
N SER A 54 -15.55 -3.54 4.07
CA SER A 54 -16.77 -3.73 4.86
C SER A 54 -16.51 -4.27 6.27
N GLY A 55 -15.24 -4.40 6.67
CA GLY A 55 -14.86 -4.91 7.98
C GLY A 55 -14.86 -3.84 9.07
N ASP A 56 -14.47 -4.22 10.28
CA ASP A 56 -14.38 -3.28 11.39
C ASP A 56 -13.17 -2.35 11.20
N THR A 57 -13.42 -1.04 11.24
CA THR A 57 -12.39 0.01 11.13
C THR A 57 -11.75 0.36 12.48
N ASN A 58 -12.29 -0.16 13.59
CA ASN A 58 -11.65 -0.15 14.89
C ASN A 58 -10.58 -1.23 14.99
N ASP A 59 -10.77 -2.38 14.33
CA ASP A 59 -9.76 -3.42 14.22
C ASP A 59 -8.74 -3.09 13.12
N SER A 60 -7.80 -2.22 13.49
CA SER A 60 -6.75 -1.77 12.59
C SER A 60 -5.86 -2.92 12.08
N ALA A 61 -5.77 -4.03 12.82
CA ALA A 61 -4.98 -5.19 12.41
C ALA A 61 -5.58 -5.89 11.18
N SER A 62 -6.86 -6.26 11.25
CA SER A 62 -7.56 -6.89 10.12
C SER A 62 -7.65 -5.94 8.93
N MET A 63 -7.95 -4.65 9.18
CA MET A 63 -7.99 -3.63 8.14
C MET A 63 -6.63 -3.48 7.45
N ASN A 64 -5.53 -3.44 8.21
CA ASN A 64 -4.19 -3.31 7.65
C ASN A 64 -3.82 -4.50 6.75
N VAL A 65 -4.09 -5.73 7.20
CA VAL A 65 -3.81 -6.95 6.42
C VAL A 65 -4.64 -6.98 5.13
N TRP A 66 -5.90 -6.56 5.20
CA TRP A 66 -6.76 -6.47 4.03
C TRP A 66 -6.30 -5.38 3.05
N LEU A 67 -6.03 -4.18 3.55
CA LEU A 67 -5.53 -3.05 2.76
C LEU A 67 -4.23 -3.41 2.05
N HIS A 68 -3.30 -4.04 2.77
CA HIS A 68 -2.02 -4.50 2.23
C HIS A 68 -2.21 -5.36 0.99
N LYS A 69 -3.10 -6.37 1.06
CA LYS A 69 -3.42 -7.24 -0.06
C LYS A 69 -4.07 -6.47 -1.22
N GLN A 70 -4.96 -5.54 -0.93
CA GLN A 70 -5.64 -4.77 -1.98
C GLN A 70 -4.70 -3.81 -2.69
N VAL A 71 -3.87 -3.08 -1.95
CA VAL A 71 -2.87 -2.19 -2.54
C VAL A 71 -1.91 -2.98 -3.42
N MET A 72 -1.43 -4.15 -2.97
CA MET A 72 -0.58 -5.02 -3.80
C MET A 72 -1.29 -5.48 -5.08
N SER A 73 -2.56 -5.89 -4.98
CA SER A 73 -3.34 -6.33 -6.14
C SER A 73 -3.57 -5.19 -7.14
N LYS A 74 -3.93 -4.01 -6.65
CA LYS A 74 -4.09 -2.79 -7.47
C LYS A 74 -2.79 -2.38 -8.13
N LEU A 75 -1.67 -2.44 -7.39
CA LEU A 75 -0.35 -2.14 -7.89
C LEU A 75 0.04 -3.13 -9.00
N ALA A 76 -0.17 -4.44 -8.80
CA ALA A 76 0.03 -5.46 -9.81
C ALA A 76 -0.82 -5.22 -11.08
N ALA A 77 -2.11 -4.93 -10.89
CA ALA A 77 -3.05 -4.67 -11.98
C ALA A 77 -2.68 -3.42 -12.81
N ASN A 78 -2.06 -2.41 -12.19
CA ASN A 78 -1.66 -1.16 -12.84
C ASN A 78 -0.21 -1.18 -13.36
N GLY A 79 0.40 -2.36 -13.52
CA GLY A 79 1.77 -2.42 -14.02
C GLY A 79 2.81 -1.91 -13.03
N GLY A 80 2.48 -1.96 -11.74
CA GLY A 80 3.28 -1.46 -10.63
C GLY A 80 3.26 0.06 -10.50
N LYS A 81 2.31 0.73 -11.16
CA LYS A 81 2.06 2.14 -10.92
C LYS A 81 1.01 2.31 -9.84
N LEU A 82 1.24 3.28 -8.97
CA LEU A 82 0.22 3.68 -8.04
C LEU A 82 -0.95 4.28 -8.82
N PRO A 83 -2.18 3.78 -8.62
CA PRO A 83 -3.36 4.46 -9.11
C PRO A 83 -3.41 5.88 -8.54
N PRO A 84 -3.80 6.89 -9.32
CA PRO A 84 -3.97 8.25 -8.79
C PRO A 84 -5.04 8.33 -7.70
N GLU A 85 -6.00 7.39 -7.68
CA GLU A 85 -7.00 7.21 -6.60
C GLU A 85 -6.36 6.89 -5.22
N ILE A 86 -5.11 6.42 -5.17
CA ILE A 86 -4.44 6.05 -3.89
C ILE A 86 -3.53 7.19 -3.37
N LYS A 87 -3.41 8.32 -4.09
CA LYS A 87 -2.66 9.50 -3.64
C LYS A 87 -3.55 10.45 -2.85
N HIS A 88 -3.91 10.05 -1.63
CA HIS A 88 -4.47 10.98 -0.64
C HIS A 88 -3.44 11.33 0.43
#